data_AF-A0A084ARW1-F1
#
_entry.id   AF-A0A084ARW1-F1
#
_cell.length_a   1.000
_cell.length_b   1.000
_cell.length_c   1.000
_cell.angle_alpha   90.00
_cell.angle_beta   90.00
_cell.angle_gamma   90.00
#
_symmetry.space_group_name_H-M   'P 1'
#
loop_
_entity.id
_entity.type
_entity.pdbx_description
1 polymer ?
#
loop_
_entity_poly.entity_id
_entity_poly.type
_entity_poly.pdbx_seq_one_letter_code
_entity_poly.pdbx_strand_id
1 'polypeptide(L)'
;MKLLLLLPAALAASVGKYDGVPTEVNESILIDFSWCRTYNSSGTCGVAQLNHAQCYNLYDLDLWANDNIQQVSVENGRCVLFERYDCKGDNTQTFVGQNLFVETLCPRPGWNRIASSVKCCGGEPGAYWCAKPSVRPRCKD
;
A
#
# COMPACT_ATOMS: atom_id res chain seq x y z
N MET A 1 0.22 53.53 36.31
CA MET A 1 -0.66 52.68 35.47
C MET A 1 0.02 52.47 34.13
N LYS A 2 0.51 51.25 33.86
CA LYS A 2 1.16 50.89 32.59
C LYS A 2 0.16 50.07 31.78
N LEU A 3 -0.31 50.64 30.68
CA LEU A 3 -1.26 50.04 29.76
C LEU A 3 -0.52 48.96 28.93
N LEU A 4 -0.80 47.68 29.16
CA LEU A 4 -0.33 46.59 28.30
C LEU A 4 -1.25 46.53 27.08
N LEU A 5 -0.79 47.05 25.94
CA LEU A 5 -1.42 46.83 24.65
C LEU A 5 -1.00 45.44 24.14
N LEU A 6 -1.99 44.55 24.06
CA LEU A 6 -1.92 43.28 23.33
C LEU A 6 -1.79 43.58 21.83
N LEU A 7 -0.63 43.27 21.24
CA LEU A 7 -0.49 43.18 19.79
C LEU A 7 -0.84 41.74 19.36
N PRO A 8 -1.72 41.55 18.36
CA PRO A 8 -1.92 40.23 17.78
C PRO A 8 -0.64 39.84 17.06
N ALA A 9 -0.05 38.70 17.44
CA ALA A 9 1.02 38.09 16.70
C ALA A 9 0.49 37.77 15.29
N ALA A 10 0.94 38.54 14.30
CA ALA A 10 0.72 38.23 12.90
C ALA A 10 1.36 36.87 12.63
N LEU A 11 0.52 35.88 12.32
CA LEU A 11 0.94 34.57 11.87
C LEU A 11 1.59 34.76 10.48
N ALA A 12 2.91 34.89 10.46
CA ALA A 12 3.69 34.86 9.23
C ALA A 12 3.52 33.47 8.61
N ALA A 13 2.75 33.37 7.54
CA ALA A 13 2.73 32.20 6.69
C ALA A 13 4.10 32.05 6.03
N SER A 14 4.93 31.16 6.56
CA SER A 14 6.15 30.72 5.88
C SER A 14 5.73 29.82 4.72
N VAL A 15 5.97 30.30 3.50
CA VAL A 15 5.91 29.48 2.28
C VAL A 15 7.15 28.56 2.30
N GLY A 16 7.01 27.44 3.02
CA GLY A 16 8.01 26.38 3.20
C GLY A 16 7.90 25.29 2.15
N LYS A 17 8.83 25.36 1.19
CA LYS A 17 9.38 24.34 0.31
C LYS A 17 9.22 22.87 0.78
N TYR A 18 8.21 22.11 0.30
CA TYR A 18 8.07 20.63 0.42
C TYR A 18 8.55 19.98 1.74
N ASP A 19 8.29 20.60 2.88
CA ASP A 19 8.61 20.04 4.19
C ASP A 19 7.43 19.16 4.66
N GLY A 20 7.52 17.83 4.52
CA GLY A 20 6.54 16.93 5.15
C GLY A 20 6.20 15.60 4.48
N VAL A 21 7.02 15.05 3.58
CA VAL A 21 6.80 13.66 3.12
C VAL A 21 7.32 12.70 4.21
N PRO A 22 6.48 11.82 4.80
CA PRO A 22 6.96 10.86 5.80
C PRO A 22 8.06 9.98 5.20
N THR A 23 9.20 9.89 5.86
CA THR A 23 10.38 9.15 5.37
C THR A 23 10.57 7.82 6.08
N GLU A 24 9.83 7.55 7.15
CA GLU A 24 10.08 6.40 8.02
C GLU A 24 9.52 5.12 7.43
N VAL A 25 10.41 4.38 6.80
CA VAL A 25 10.20 3.00 6.43
C VAL A 25 10.49 2.13 7.65
N ASN A 26 9.54 1.29 8.04
CA ASN A 26 9.80 0.29 9.06
C ASN A 26 10.19 -1.02 8.36
N GLU A 27 11.48 -1.35 8.40
CA GLU A 27 12.02 -2.55 7.74
C GLU A 27 11.86 -3.82 8.59
N SER A 28 11.60 -3.65 9.90
CA SER A 28 11.50 -4.76 10.85
C SER A 28 10.06 -5.19 11.15
N ILE A 29 9.06 -4.47 10.65
CA ILE A 29 7.65 -4.80 10.86
C ILE A 29 7.20 -5.87 9.86
N LEU A 30 6.42 -6.83 10.36
CA LEU A 30 5.67 -7.76 9.52
C LEU A 30 4.40 -7.06 9.03
N ILE A 31 4.10 -7.21 7.74
CA ILE A 31 2.89 -6.68 7.13
C ILE A 31 1.82 -7.77 7.13
N ASP A 32 0.68 -7.52 7.76
CA ASP A 32 -0.44 -8.43 7.70
C ASP A 32 -1.20 -8.20 6.38
N PHE A 33 -1.04 -9.15 5.47
CA PHE A 33 -1.72 -9.15 4.18
C PHE A 33 -2.82 -10.20 4.21
N SER A 34 -4.04 -9.79 3.87
CA SER A 34 -5.15 -10.73 3.64
C SER A 34 -5.74 -10.55 2.26
N TRP A 35 -6.29 -11.64 1.74
CA TRP A 35 -6.94 -11.67 0.44
C TRP A 35 -8.20 -12.53 0.54
N CYS A 36 -9.15 -12.30 -0.35
CA CYS A 36 -10.31 -13.17 -0.54
C CYS A 36 -10.54 -13.42 -2.02
N ARG A 37 -10.80 -14.69 -2.38
CA ARG A 37 -11.10 -15.10 -3.75
C ARG A 37 -12.55 -14.82 -4.16
N THR A 38 -13.42 -14.57 -3.19
CA THR A 38 -14.79 -14.11 -3.40
C THR A 38 -15.03 -12.87 -2.55
N TYR A 39 -15.65 -11.85 -3.15
CA TYR A 39 -15.95 -10.59 -2.47
C TYR A 39 -16.91 -10.81 -1.28
N ASN A 40 -16.63 -10.20 -0.13
CA ASN A 40 -17.44 -10.31 1.11
C ASN A 40 -17.70 -11.75 1.58
N SER A 41 -16.84 -12.72 1.25
CA SER A 41 -16.97 -14.11 1.68
C SER A 41 -15.74 -14.61 2.42
N SER A 42 -15.85 -14.71 3.74
CA SER A 42 -14.77 -15.13 4.64
C SER A 42 -14.23 -16.54 4.37
N GLY A 43 -15.06 -17.44 3.83
CA GLY A 43 -14.68 -18.83 3.52
C GLY A 43 -13.67 -18.98 2.37
N THR A 44 -13.33 -17.87 1.69
CA THR A 44 -12.35 -17.85 0.59
C THR A 44 -11.14 -17.00 0.89
N CYS A 45 -11.01 -16.56 2.15
CA CYS A 45 -9.96 -15.64 2.53
C CYS A 45 -8.74 -16.35 3.12
N GLY A 46 -7.57 -15.83 2.82
CA GLY A 46 -6.31 -16.19 3.44
C GLY A 46 -5.66 -14.98 4.12
N VAL A 47 -4.73 -15.26 5.02
CA VAL A 47 -3.93 -14.25 5.72
C VAL A 47 -2.49 -14.73 5.77
N ALA A 48 -1.55 -13.82 5.54
CA ALA A 48 -0.12 -14.08 5.66
C ALA A 48 0.60 -12.86 6.24
N GLN A 49 1.66 -13.12 7.01
CA GLN A 49 2.59 -12.10 7.46
C GLN A 49 3.74 -12.01 6.47
N LEU A 50 3.89 -10.85 5.83
CA LEU A 50 4.86 -10.64 4.77
C LEU A 50 6.02 -9.77 5.28
N ASN A 51 7.25 -10.12 4.89
CA ASN A 51 8.43 -9.35 5.24
C ASN A 51 8.53 -8.08 4.39
N HIS A 52 9.15 -7.05 4.97
CA HIS A 52 9.49 -5.81 4.27
C HIS A 52 10.26 -6.10 2.96
N ALA A 53 9.78 -5.52 1.87
CA ALA A 53 10.40 -5.54 0.54
C ALA A 53 10.58 -6.91 -0.13
N GLN A 54 10.14 -7.99 0.50
CA GLN A 54 10.14 -9.32 -0.10
C GLN A 54 8.97 -9.47 -1.07
N CYS A 55 9.22 -10.19 -2.15
CA CYS A 55 8.19 -10.58 -3.10
C CYS A 55 7.66 -11.97 -2.77
N TYR A 56 6.35 -12.16 -2.92
CA TYR A 56 5.67 -13.44 -2.71
C TYR A 56 4.78 -13.74 -3.91
N ASN A 57 4.88 -14.94 -4.48
CA ASN A 57 3.91 -15.39 -5.47
C ASN A 57 2.62 -15.76 -4.76
N LEU A 58 1.49 -15.37 -5.35
CA LEU A 58 0.18 -15.62 -4.73
C LEU A 58 -0.12 -17.11 -4.62
N TYR A 59 0.33 -17.90 -5.60
CA TYR A 59 0.23 -19.37 -5.58
C TYR A 59 0.93 -20.01 -4.37
N ASP A 60 2.05 -19.44 -3.91
CA ASP A 60 2.81 -19.95 -2.76
C ASP A 60 2.12 -19.61 -1.43
N LEU A 61 1.32 -18.54 -1.40
CA LEU A 61 0.51 -18.15 -0.24
C LEU A 61 -0.81 -18.94 -0.19
N ASP A 62 -1.41 -19.20 -1.35
CA ASP A 62 -2.62 -19.98 -1.55
C ASP A 62 -2.69 -20.46 -3.00
N LEU A 63 -2.77 -21.78 -3.18
CA LEU A 63 -2.77 -22.46 -4.47
C LEU A 63 -3.84 -21.93 -5.45
N TRP A 64 -4.90 -21.30 -4.93
CA TRP A 64 -6.01 -20.78 -5.72
C TRP A 64 -6.08 -19.25 -5.77
N ALA A 65 -5.12 -18.54 -5.18
CA ALA A 65 -5.11 -17.09 -5.17
C ALA A 65 -4.54 -16.49 -6.47
N ASN A 66 -3.72 -17.23 -7.21
CA ASN A 66 -3.21 -16.75 -8.48
C ASN A 66 -4.35 -16.43 -9.46
N ASP A 67 -4.33 -15.24 -10.05
CA ASP A 67 -5.35 -14.77 -11.00
C ASP A 67 -6.79 -14.87 -10.48
N ASN A 68 -6.96 -14.84 -9.16
CA ASN A 68 -8.26 -15.10 -8.54
C ASN A 68 -8.37 -14.43 -7.16
N ILE A 69 -8.08 -13.13 -7.09
CA ILE A 69 -8.27 -12.34 -5.87
C ILE A 69 -9.27 -11.22 -6.13
N GLN A 70 -10.37 -11.23 -5.39
CA GLN A 70 -11.41 -10.19 -5.50
C GLN A 70 -11.19 -9.07 -4.50
N GLN A 71 -10.65 -9.37 -3.32
CA GLN A 71 -10.52 -8.42 -2.23
C GLN A 71 -9.18 -8.58 -1.52
N VAL A 72 -8.62 -7.47 -1.05
CA VAL A 72 -7.38 -7.46 -0.26
C VAL A 72 -7.51 -6.53 0.96
N SER A 73 -6.76 -6.84 2.01
CA SER A 73 -6.52 -5.94 3.13
C SER A 73 -5.03 -5.92 3.49
N VAL A 74 -4.59 -4.79 4.02
CA VAL A 74 -3.21 -4.57 4.46
C VAL A 74 -3.22 -3.80 5.78
N GLU A 75 -2.53 -4.35 6.77
CA GLU A 75 -2.22 -3.66 8.03
C GLU A 75 -0.70 -3.59 8.21
N ASN A 76 -0.22 -2.62 8.99
CA ASN A 76 1.20 -2.42 9.29
C ASN A 76 2.11 -2.12 8.07
N GLY A 77 1.52 -1.82 6.91
CA GLY A 77 2.28 -1.46 5.72
C GLY A 77 1.41 -1.09 4.53
N ARG A 78 2.01 -1.22 3.35
CA ARG A 78 1.41 -0.92 2.05
C ARG A 78 1.87 -1.96 1.04
N CYS A 79 0.97 -2.42 0.18
CA CYS A 79 1.25 -3.49 -0.76
C CYS A 79 0.96 -3.07 -2.21
N VAL A 80 1.48 -3.86 -3.14
CA VAL A 80 1.28 -3.75 -4.59
C VAL A 80 1.15 -5.15 -5.16
N LEU A 81 0.18 -5.34 -6.06
CA LEU A 81 0.02 -6.55 -6.84
C LEU A 81 0.74 -6.40 -8.19
N PHE A 82 1.27 -7.51 -8.70
CA PHE A 82 1.98 -7.58 -9.97
C PHE A 82 1.35 -8.66 -10.86
N GLU A 83 1.33 -8.42 -12.18
CA GLU A 83 0.71 -9.35 -13.14
C GLU A 83 1.50 -10.65 -13.36
N ARG A 84 2.76 -10.72 -12.92
CA ARG A 84 3.63 -11.89 -13.09
C ARG A 84 4.27 -12.28 -11.77
N TYR A 85 4.80 -13.51 -11.74
CA TYR A 85 5.62 -13.99 -10.64
C TYR A 85 6.86 -13.13 -10.38
N ASP A 86 7.38 -13.22 -9.17
CA ASP A 86 8.54 -12.49 -8.66
C ASP A 86 8.42 -10.95 -8.78
N CYS A 87 7.20 -10.42 -8.71
CA CYS A 87 6.92 -8.99 -8.71
C CYS A 87 7.43 -8.29 -9.97
N LYS A 88 7.16 -8.93 -11.11
CA LYS A 88 7.53 -8.48 -12.46
C LYS A 88 6.31 -8.01 -13.25
N GLY A 89 6.58 -7.32 -14.36
CA GLY A 89 5.55 -6.83 -15.26
C GLY A 89 4.87 -5.56 -14.75
N ASP A 90 3.64 -5.37 -15.21
CA ASP A 90 2.76 -4.30 -14.73
C ASP A 90 2.34 -4.53 -13.28
N ASN A 91 1.96 -3.44 -12.62
CA ASN A 91 1.63 -3.43 -11.21
C ASN A 91 0.46 -2.49 -10.90
N THR A 92 -0.18 -2.74 -9.76
CA THR A 92 -1.18 -1.81 -9.22
C THR A 92 -0.50 -0.57 -8.65
N GLN A 93 -1.30 0.46 -8.33
CA GLN A 93 -0.83 1.45 -7.36
C GLN A 93 -0.62 0.81 -5.98
N THR A 94 0.13 1.51 -5.11
CA THR A 94 0.23 1.13 -3.69
C THR A 94 -1.14 1.20 -3.01
N PHE A 95 -1.52 0.17 -2.27
CA PHE A 95 -2.75 0.15 -1.49
C PHE A 95 -2.50 -0.17 -0.02
N VAL A 96 -3.41 0.34 0.82
CA VAL A 96 -3.43 0.20 2.28
C VAL A 96 -4.88 0.25 2.76
N GLY A 97 -5.19 -0.42 3.86
CA GLY A 97 -6.54 -0.46 4.45
C GLY A 97 -7.21 -1.82 4.31
N GLN A 98 -8.50 -1.88 4.65
CA GLN A 98 -9.25 -3.12 4.74
C GLN A 98 -10.32 -3.25 3.65
N ASN A 99 -10.59 -4.49 3.25
CA ASN A 99 -11.67 -4.87 2.33
C ASN A 99 -11.67 -4.11 0.99
N LEU A 100 -10.48 -3.87 0.44
CA LEU A 100 -10.31 -3.18 -0.82
C LEU A 100 -10.68 -4.10 -1.98
N PHE A 101 -11.56 -3.65 -2.87
CA PHE A 101 -11.92 -4.40 -4.06
C PHE A 101 -10.79 -4.31 -5.09
N VAL A 102 -10.23 -5.45 -5.52
CA VAL A 102 -9.03 -5.49 -6.35
C VAL A 102 -9.23 -4.79 -7.70
N GLU A 103 -10.44 -4.86 -8.26
CA GLU A 103 -10.75 -4.20 -9.54
C GLU A 103 -10.68 -2.67 -9.48
N THR A 104 -10.74 -2.05 -8.28
CA THR A 104 -10.66 -0.59 -8.14
C THR A 104 -9.25 -0.09 -7.86
N LEU A 105 -8.28 -0.98 -7.71
CA LEU A 105 -6.89 -0.60 -7.43
C LEU A 105 -6.24 0.13 -8.62
N CYS A 106 -6.73 -0.07 -9.84
CA CYS A 106 -6.31 0.68 -11.03
C CYS A 106 -7.47 0.94 -11.97
N PRO A 107 -7.36 1.96 -12.85
CA PRO A 107 -8.40 2.29 -13.82
C PRO A 107 -8.74 1.16 -14.79
N ARG A 108 -7.73 0.33 -15.15
CA ARG A 108 -7.93 -0.82 -16.03
C ARG A 108 -8.53 -1.99 -15.24
N PRO A 109 -9.73 -2.48 -15.60
CA PRO A 109 -10.37 -3.60 -14.92
C PRO A 109 -9.63 -4.93 -15.21
N GLY A 110 -9.82 -5.90 -14.33
CA GLY A 110 -9.32 -7.27 -14.52
C GLY A 110 -8.11 -7.65 -13.67
N TRP A 111 -7.64 -6.78 -12.78
CA TRP A 111 -6.56 -7.09 -11.82
C TRP A 111 -6.83 -8.35 -10.99
N ASN A 112 -8.11 -8.61 -10.67
CA ASN A 112 -8.55 -9.82 -9.99
C ASN A 112 -8.26 -11.11 -10.76
N ARG A 113 -8.05 -11.03 -12.08
CA ARG A 113 -7.81 -12.15 -13.01
C ARG A 113 -6.38 -12.24 -13.55
N ILE A 114 -5.50 -11.36 -13.12
CA ILE A 114 -4.10 -11.32 -13.62
C ILE A 114 -3.07 -11.15 -12.51
N ALA A 115 -3.48 -10.82 -11.28
CA ALA A 115 -2.54 -10.68 -10.18
C ALA A 115 -1.90 -12.04 -9.85
N SER A 116 -0.57 -12.10 -9.91
CA SER A 116 0.21 -13.32 -9.71
C SER A 116 1.23 -13.23 -8.58
N SER A 117 1.63 -12.02 -8.17
CA SER A 117 2.51 -11.83 -7.00
C SER A 117 2.22 -10.52 -6.26
N VAL A 118 2.71 -10.44 -5.03
CA VAL A 118 2.55 -9.29 -4.13
C VAL A 118 3.89 -8.89 -3.52
N LYS A 119 4.12 -7.59 -3.39
CA LYS A 119 5.22 -7.02 -2.61
C LYS A 119 4.64 -6.02 -1.62
N CYS A 120 5.13 -6.06 -0.39
CA CYS A 120 4.71 -5.15 0.66
C CYS A 120 5.91 -4.42 1.28
N CYS A 121 5.67 -3.20 1.72
CA CYS A 121 6.65 -2.37 2.41
C CYS A 121 6.04 -1.92 3.74
N GLY A 122 6.77 -2.14 4.82
CA GLY A 122 6.40 -1.65 6.15
C GLY A 122 6.46 -0.12 6.28
N GLY A 123 5.75 0.39 7.27
CA GLY A 123 5.67 1.81 7.62
C GLY A 123 4.38 2.49 7.15
N GLU A 124 4.26 3.77 7.50
CA GLU A 124 3.04 4.57 7.31
C GLU A 124 2.57 4.68 5.84
N PRO A 125 1.28 4.96 5.57
CA PRO A 125 0.76 5.14 4.20
C PRO A 125 1.50 6.16 3.32
N GLY A 126 2.12 7.17 3.95
CA GLY A 126 2.89 8.23 3.29
C GLY A 126 4.37 7.90 3.09
N ALA A 127 4.88 6.81 3.66
CA ALA A 127 6.30 6.49 3.63
C ALA A 127 6.80 6.06 2.24
N TYR A 128 8.09 6.28 1.97
CA TYR A 128 8.73 5.89 0.70
C TYR A 128 8.56 4.40 0.40
N TRP A 129 8.30 4.06 -0.86
CA TRP A 129 8.12 2.67 -1.24
C TRP A 129 9.41 1.86 -1.01
N CYS A 130 9.41 0.98 0.01
CA CYS A 130 10.52 0.09 0.38
C CYS A 130 11.90 0.81 0.38
N ALA A 131 11.97 1.96 1.06
CA ALA A 131 13.16 2.81 1.18
C ALA A 131 13.70 3.38 -0.15
N LYS A 132 12.90 3.37 -1.23
CA LYS A 132 13.23 3.96 -2.52
C LYS A 132 12.33 5.17 -2.81
N PRO A 133 12.80 6.41 -2.57
CA PRO A 133 11.97 7.61 -2.69
C PRO A 133 11.56 7.92 -4.15
N SER A 134 12.31 7.45 -5.14
CA SER A 134 12.12 7.79 -6.56
C SER A 134 11.16 6.87 -7.32
N VAL A 135 10.70 5.77 -6.73
CA VAL A 135 9.89 4.77 -7.45
C VAL A 135 8.70 4.32 -6.59
N ARG A 136 7.65 5.14 -6.53
CA ARG A 136 6.34 4.68 -6.03
C ARG A 136 5.63 3.94 -7.16
N PRO A 137 5.21 2.67 -6.95
CA PRO A 137 4.40 1.93 -7.91
C PRO A 137 3.11 2.69 -8.24
N ARG A 138 2.77 2.72 -9.51
CA ARG A 138 1.61 3.39 -10.07
C ARG A 138 1.02 2.47 -11.13
N CYS A 139 -0.30 2.54 -11.28
CA CYS A 139 -0.97 1.96 -12.43
C CYS A 139 -0.31 2.47 -13.71
N LYS A 140 -0.04 1.56 -14.65
CA LYS A 140 0.25 1.96 -16.02
C LYS A 140 -1.07 2.15 -16.76
N ASP A 141 -1.10 3.19 -17.59
CA ASP A 141 -2.22 3.52 -18.46
C ASP A 141 -2.34 2.52 -19.63
#